data_AF-A0A6I2UDX7-F1
#
_entry.id   AF-A0A6I2UDX7-F1
#
_cell.length_a   1.000
_cell.length_b   1.000
_cell.length_c   1.000
_cell.angle_alpha   90.00
_cell.angle_beta   90.00
_cell.angle_gamma   90.00
#
_symmetry.space_group_name_H-M   'P 1'
#
loop_
_entity.id
_entity.type
_entity.pdbx_description
1 polymer ?
#
loop_
_entity_poly.entity_id
_entity_poly.type
_entity_poly.pdbx_seq_one_letter_code
_entity_poly.pdbx_strand_id
1 'polypeptide(L)'
;MANVTNMAKLIIFSELYKEAQRECDALKMADCLLQSVDDLCACKDDKYKFMLAGHHVLLYAAVYYLRVGNSGKSIECLNVYGRFVETFACGFSYEYFALGARLCHNMEDYDQAIAFLSRFCESICVDDEAALFFGSLLCHQGQYEQGREKFLEILAKHPSHPEAAINLALVDAFLASRTKAGLAIDYLQHLYYGLRKADVKVPTGDSWRDVPIIINSRDRLGCLKQLLAWLLDAGYRRIYILDNGSSYKPLLEYYAWIEQDARVDVVRLANMGHIALWEADILYRFGIDNMFVYTDSDVVPVEACPHDVVRQLAELLFRYPDIDKAGLGIVTDDITLDRENVRDSEAKFYQIPLEKDVWFAHVDTTFALHRPRCSYRMMKSIRTTGNLMIRHLPWYLDKNNLPEDEQYYVEHANYSSTTAGYLRAHK
;
A
#
# COMPACT_ATOMS: atom_id res chain seq x y z
N MET A 1 39.78 -19.47 -7.97
CA MET A 1 38.73 -20.42 -8.43
C MET A 1 37.35 -20.04 -7.90
N ALA A 2 37.16 -19.74 -6.61
CA ALA A 2 35.86 -19.31 -6.05
C ALA A 2 35.19 -18.14 -6.80
N ASN A 3 35.96 -17.12 -7.20
CA ASN A 3 35.41 -15.94 -7.91
C ASN A 3 34.91 -16.23 -9.34
N VAL A 4 35.39 -17.28 -10.01
CA VAL A 4 34.99 -17.62 -11.38
C VAL A 4 33.69 -18.44 -11.38
N THR A 5 33.55 -19.35 -10.41
CA THR A 5 32.35 -20.19 -10.24
C THR A 5 31.13 -19.34 -9.84
N ASN A 6 31.30 -18.35 -8.95
CA ASN A 6 30.22 -17.45 -8.52
C ASN A 6 29.72 -16.58 -9.68
N MET A 7 30.62 -16.12 -10.56
CA MET A 7 30.23 -15.32 -11.74
C MET A 7 29.51 -16.14 -12.80
N ALA A 8 29.91 -17.40 -13.04
CA ALA A 8 29.20 -18.28 -13.97
C ALA A 8 27.76 -18.56 -13.51
N LYS A 9 27.57 -18.75 -12.20
CA LYS A 9 26.25 -18.94 -11.59
C LYS A 9 25.36 -17.71 -11.74
N LEU A 10 25.89 -16.50 -11.48
CA LEU A 10 25.15 -15.25 -11.67
C LEU A 10 24.73 -15.02 -13.13
N ILE A 11 25.58 -15.36 -14.10
CA ILE A 11 25.22 -15.25 -15.53
C ILE A 11 23.97 -16.09 -15.81
N ILE A 12 23.99 -17.36 -15.39
CA ILE A 12 22.88 -18.30 -15.62
C ILE A 12 21.59 -17.78 -14.96
N PHE A 13 21.63 -17.45 -13.67
CA PHE A 13 20.43 -16.98 -12.97
C PHE A 13 19.94 -15.61 -13.48
N SER A 14 20.83 -14.75 -13.97
CA SER A 14 20.42 -13.48 -14.57
C SER A 14 19.63 -13.67 -15.87
N GLU A 15 19.99 -14.66 -16.68
CA GLU A 15 19.26 -14.96 -17.91
C GLU A 15 17.94 -15.69 -17.62
N LEU A 16 17.94 -16.63 -16.67
CA LEU A 16 16.71 -17.28 -16.20
C LEU A 16 15.73 -16.28 -15.58
N TYR A 17 16.23 -15.30 -14.82
CA TYR A 17 15.41 -14.23 -14.26
C TYR A 17 14.76 -13.38 -15.36
N LYS A 18 15.53 -12.98 -16.39
CA LYS A 18 14.98 -12.21 -17.53
C LYS A 18 13.98 -13.02 -18.35
N GLU A 19 14.21 -14.32 -18.51
CA GLU A 19 13.23 -15.22 -19.12
C GLU A 19 11.94 -15.27 -18.30
N ALA A 20 12.03 -15.54 -17.00
CA ALA A 20 10.89 -15.54 -16.09
C ALA A 20 10.12 -14.21 -16.10
N GLN A 21 10.84 -13.08 -16.14
CA GLN A 21 10.25 -11.75 -16.25
C GLN A 21 9.49 -11.58 -17.58
N ARG A 22 10.01 -12.07 -18.71
CA ARG A 22 9.28 -12.05 -20.01
C ARG A 22 8.07 -12.96 -20.01
N GLU A 23 8.13 -14.07 -19.28
CA GLU A 23 7.04 -15.03 -19.11
C GLU A 23 5.99 -14.57 -18.08
N CYS A 24 6.23 -13.45 -17.38
CA CYS A 24 5.43 -12.99 -16.23
C CYS A 24 5.34 -14.02 -15.08
N ASP A 25 6.38 -14.84 -14.92
CA ASP A 25 6.46 -15.87 -13.88
C ASP A 25 7.19 -15.34 -12.64
N ALA A 26 6.45 -14.63 -11.79
CA ALA A 26 6.98 -14.08 -10.55
C ALA A 26 7.53 -15.17 -9.59
N LEU A 27 7.00 -16.40 -9.61
CA LEU A 27 7.52 -17.46 -8.75
C LEU A 27 8.87 -17.97 -9.25
N LYS A 28 9.04 -18.13 -10.57
CA LYS A 28 10.34 -18.47 -11.19
C LYS A 28 11.37 -17.35 -11.00
N MET A 29 10.94 -16.08 -11.02
CA MET A 29 11.80 -14.94 -10.66
C MET A 29 12.28 -15.04 -9.20
N ALA A 30 11.38 -15.33 -8.26
CA ALA A 30 11.73 -15.53 -6.86
C ALA A 30 12.68 -16.71 -6.66
N ASP A 31 12.42 -17.86 -7.31
CA ASP A 31 13.29 -19.03 -7.26
C ASP A 31 14.71 -18.73 -7.81
N CYS A 32 14.84 -17.85 -8.82
CA CYS A 32 16.15 -17.38 -9.29
C CYS A 32 16.89 -16.59 -8.20
N LEU A 33 16.21 -15.66 -7.53
CA LEU A 33 16.82 -14.85 -6.46
C LEU A 33 17.23 -15.70 -5.27
N LEU A 34 16.39 -16.66 -4.85
CA LEU A 34 16.70 -17.61 -3.77
C LEU A 34 18.01 -18.36 -4.05
N GLN A 35 18.19 -18.81 -5.30
CA GLN A 35 19.37 -19.59 -5.69
C GLN A 35 20.63 -18.73 -5.91
N SER A 36 20.49 -17.44 -6.15
CA SER A 36 21.61 -16.54 -6.47
C SER A 36 21.93 -15.50 -5.39
N VAL A 37 21.19 -15.44 -4.28
CA VAL A 37 21.32 -14.35 -3.28
C VAL A 37 22.75 -14.16 -2.77
N ASP A 38 23.44 -15.24 -2.41
CA ASP A 38 24.80 -15.15 -1.84
C ASP A 38 25.78 -14.56 -2.84
N ASP A 39 25.69 -15.03 -4.09
CA ASP A 39 26.51 -14.53 -5.19
C ASP A 39 26.16 -13.07 -5.51
N LEU A 40 24.86 -12.73 -5.48
CA LEU A 40 24.35 -11.40 -5.80
C LEU A 40 24.76 -10.36 -4.75
N CYS A 41 24.64 -10.68 -3.46
CA CYS A 41 25.08 -9.81 -2.37
C CYS A 41 26.61 -9.61 -2.35
N ALA A 42 27.38 -10.60 -2.81
CA ALA A 42 28.84 -10.49 -2.94
C ALA A 42 29.27 -9.74 -4.22
N CYS A 43 28.38 -9.57 -5.19
CA CYS A 43 28.69 -8.98 -6.48
C CYS A 43 28.64 -7.45 -6.44
N LYS A 44 29.67 -6.80 -6.99
CA LYS A 44 29.73 -5.34 -7.17
C LYS A 44 29.49 -4.89 -8.61
N ASP A 45 29.13 -5.82 -9.49
CA ASP A 45 28.91 -5.53 -10.91
C ASP A 45 27.50 -5.00 -11.13
N ASP A 46 27.41 -3.77 -11.63
CA ASP A 46 26.17 -3.04 -11.85
C ASP A 46 25.20 -3.75 -12.79
N LYS A 47 25.69 -4.62 -13.68
CA LYS A 47 24.83 -5.33 -14.64
C LYS A 47 23.82 -6.29 -13.98
N TYR A 48 24.01 -6.64 -12.71
CA TYR A 48 23.09 -7.51 -11.96
C TYR A 48 22.16 -6.74 -11.00
N LYS A 49 22.29 -5.40 -10.92
CA LYS A 49 21.43 -4.55 -10.07
C LYS A 49 19.93 -4.66 -10.40
N PHE A 50 19.57 -5.06 -11.62
CA PHE A 50 18.16 -5.28 -11.97
C PHE A 50 17.50 -6.40 -11.15
N MET A 51 18.25 -7.47 -10.82
CA MET A 51 17.75 -8.53 -9.95
C MET A 51 17.56 -8.02 -8.52
N LEU A 52 18.43 -7.12 -8.05
CA LEU A 52 18.26 -6.42 -6.78
C LEU A 52 17.01 -5.53 -6.80
N ALA A 53 16.78 -4.80 -7.89
CA ALA A 53 15.58 -3.96 -8.02
C ALA A 53 14.28 -4.77 -7.92
N GLY A 54 14.29 -6.03 -8.37
CA GLY A 54 13.14 -6.93 -8.30
C GLY A 54 12.99 -7.76 -7.02
N HIS A 55 13.79 -7.51 -5.98
CA HIS A 55 13.76 -8.28 -4.71
C HIS A 55 12.36 -8.39 -4.07
N HIS A 56 11.46 -7.42 -4.29
CA HIS A 56 10.06 -7.46 -3.84
C HIS A 56 9.29 -8.70 -4.35
N VAL A 57 9.77 -9.39 -5.38
CA VAL A 57 9.16 -10.63 -5.88
C VAL A 57 9.20 -11.74 -4.83
N LEU A 58 10.17 -11.72 -3.92
CA LEU A 58 10.25 -12.64 -2.79
C LEU A 58 9.09 -12.44 -1.81
N LEU A 59 8.55 -11.23 -1.67
CA LEU A 59 7.37 -11.00 -0.84
C LEU A 59 6.12 -11.56 -1.48
N TYR A 60 5.94 -11.32 -2.78
CA TYR A 60 4.87 -11.92 -3.54
C TYR A 60 4.90 -13.46 -3.38
N ALA A 61 6.08 -14.07 -3.60
CA ALA A 61 6.28 -15.50 -3.43
C ALA A 61 6.03 -15.98 -1.99
N ALA A 62 6.46 -15.23 -0.98
CA ALA A 62 6.23 -15.56 0.42
C ALA A 62 4.73 -15.64 0.76
N VAL A 63 3.94 -14.64 0.36
CA VAL A 63 2.49 -14.63 0.59
C VAL A 63 1.82 -15.77 -0.18
N TYR A 64 2.21 -15.98 -1.44
CA TYR A 64 1.71 -17.08 -2.25
C TYR A 64 1.96 -18.44 -1.59
N TYR A 65 3.21 -18.72 -1.19
CA TYR A 65 3.60 -19.99 -0.59
C TYR A 65 2.90 -20.23 0.74
N LEU A 66 2.68 -19.19 1.54
CA LEU A 66 1.88 -19.28 2.76
C LEU A 66 0.45 -19.71 2.47
N ARG A 67 -0.21 -19.09 1.48
CA ARG A 67 -1.60 -19.43 1.12
C ARG A 67 -1.75 -20.88 0.65
N VAL A 68 -0.79 -21.40 -0.10
CA VAL A 68 -0.81 -22.79 -0.57
C VAL A 68 -0.28 -23.80 0.47
N GLY A 69 -0.02 -23.36 1.71
CA GLY A 69 0.39 -24.23 2.81
C GLY A 69 1.88 -24.62 2.81
N ASN A 70 2.72 -23.95 2.02
CA ASN A 70 4.16 -24.17 1.98
C ASN A 70 4.90 -23.14 2.84
N SER A 71 4.78 -23.27 4.16
CA SER A 71 5.41 -22.36 5.12
C SER A 71 6.94 -22.35 4.98
N GLY A 72 7.57 -23.49 4.67
CA GLY A 72 9.02 -23.60 4.49
C GLY A 72 9.56 -22.69 3.38
N LYS A 73 8.99 -22.77 2.17
CA LYS A 73 9.37 -21.85 1.07
C LYS A 73 9.02 -20.39 1.38
N SER A 74 7.92 -20.16 2.10
CA SER A 74 7.52 -18.81 2.50
C SER A 74 8.58 -18.15 3.41
N ILE A 75 9.06 -18.87 4.42
CA ILE A 75 10.18 -18.43 5.28
C ILE A 75 11.43 -18.18 4.46
N GLU A 76 11.78 -19.10 3.57
CA GLU A 76 12.99 -18.98 2.74
C GLU A 76 12.99 -17.67 1.96
N CYS A 77 11.85 -17.34 1.33
CA CYS A 77 11.65 -16.08 0.63
C CYS A 77 11.83 -14.86 1.54
N LEU A 78 11.23 -14.88 2.74
CA LEU A 78 11.32 -13.75 3.68
C LEU A 78 12.71 -13.58 4.29
N ASN A 79 13.41 -14.67 4.58
CA ASN A 79 14.79 -14.61 5.06
C ASN A 79 15.72 -13.99 4.02
N VAL A 80 15.58 -14.42 2.76
CA VAL A 80 16.35 -13.86 1.65
C VAL A 80 15.98 -12.38 1.42
N TYR A 81 14.70 -12.05 1.46
CA TYR A 81 14.23 -10.66 1.36
C TYR A 81 14.80 -9.77 2.48
N GLY A 82 14.78 -10.24 3.73
CA GLY A 82 15.33 -9.54 4.89
C GLY A 82 16.82 -9.23 4.72
N ARG A 83 17.59 -10.16 4.14
CA ARG A 83 19.02 -9.92 3.81
C ARG A 83 19.19 -8.80 2.77
N PHE A 84 18.31 -8.71 1.77
CA PHE A 84 18.35 -7.60 0.80
C PHE A 84 18.10 -6.26 1.50
N VAL A 85 17.10 -6.19 2.37
CA VAL A 85 16.80 -4.98 3.15
C VAL A 85 18.00 -4.54 3.99
N GLU A 86 18.61 -5.46 4.75
CA GLU A 86 19.76 -5.17 5.61
C GLU A 86 20.99 -4.73 4.80
N THR A 87 21.24 -5.38 3.66
CA THR A 87 22.44 -5.13 2.85
C THR A 87 22.35 -3.82 2.07
N PHE A 88 21.16 -3.50 1.56
CA PHE A 88 20.96 -2.40 0.61
C PHE A 88 20.21 -1.19 1.20
N ALA A 89 19.87 -1.25 2.50
CA ALA A 89 19.12 -0.20 3.21
C ALA A 89 17.87 0.24 2.43
N CYS A 90 17.16 -0.71 1.82
CA CYS A 90 15.93 -0.44 1.08
C CYS A 90 14.88 0.04 2.08
N GLY A 91 14.63 1.36 2.12
CA GLY A 91 13.84 2.07 3.14
C GLY A 91 12.33 1.76 3.18
N PHE A 92 11.92 0.58 2.73
CA PHE A 92 10.52 0.18 2.61
C PHE A 92 10.15 -1.07 3.45
N SER A 93 10.93 -1.40 4.48
CA SER A 93 10.97 -2.75 5.08
C SER A 93 9.85 -3.13 6.08
N TYR A 94 8.86 -2.27 6.33
CA TYR A 94 7.93 -2.39 7.45
C TYR A 94 6.88 -3.50 7.30
N GLU A 95 6.27 -3.66 6.12
CA GLU A 95 5.21 -4.67 5.88
C GLU A 95 5.72 -6.13 5.91
N TYR A 96 7.05 -6.31 5.82
CA TYR A 96 7.72 -7.62 5.74
C TYR A 96 7.99 -8.25 7.09
N PHE A 97 8.37 -7.43 8.09
CA PHE A 97 8.61 -7.92 9.45
C PHE A 97 7.30 -8.43 10.07
N ALA A 98 6.20 -7.72 9.85
CA ALA A 98 4.86 -8.16 10.28
C ALA A 98 4.44 -9.46 9.58
N LEU A 99 4.69 -9.60 8.28
CA LEU A 99 4.37 -10.84 7.55
C LEU A 99 5.24 -12.03 7.99
N GLY A 100 6.54 -11.82 8.20
CA GLY A 100 7.46 -12.85 8.71
C GLY A 100 7.09 -13.31 10.11
N ALA A 101 6.71 -12.39 10.98
CA ALA A 101 6.29 -12.75 12.32
C ALA A 101 4.94 -13.49 12.34
N ARG A 102 4.01 -13.16 11.42
CA ARG A 102 2.77 -13.94 11.22
C ARG A 102 3.04 -15.37 10.76
N LEU A 103 4.06 -15.57 9.94
CA LEU A 103 4.49 -16.89 9.49
C LEU A 103 5.08 -17.73 10.62
N CYS A 104 6.02 -17.15 11.38
CA CYS A 104 6.60 -17.81 12.54
C CYS A 104 5.51 -18.19 13.57
N HIS A 105 4.51 -17.33 13.77
CA HIS A 105 3.32 -17.68 14.56
C HIS A 105 2.53 -18.88 13.99
N ASN A 106 2.23 -18.91 12.69
CA ASN A 106 1.50 -20.03 12.07
C ASN A 106 2.23 -21.37 12.17
N MET A 107 3.54 -21.34 12.40
CA MET A 107 4.38 -22.52 12.62
C MET A 107 4.65 -22.80 14.09
N GLU A 108 4.06 -21.99 14.98
CA GLU A 108 4.25 -22.05 16.44
C GLU A 108 5.70 -21.77 16.89
N ASP A 109 6.51 -21.10 16.08
CA ASP A 109 7.87 -20.64 16.43
C ASP A 109 7.81 -19.18 16.94
N TYR A 110 7.27 -19.05 18.15
CA TYR A 110 7.03 -17.76 18.78
C TYR A 110 8.32 -17.02 19.16
N ASP A 111 9.39 -17.73 19.47
CA ASP A 111 10.68 -17.14 19.87
C ASP A 111 11.35 -16.47 18.67
N GLN A 112 11.35 -17.12 17.51
CA GLN A 112 11.82 -16.51 16.28
C GLN A 112 10.96 -15.31 15.89
N ALA A 113 9.63 -15.41 16.02
CA ALA A 113 8.71 -14.31 15.72
C ALA A 113 8.99 -13.05 16.58
N ILE A 114 9.18 -13.24 17.89
CA ILE A 114 9.50 -12.13 18.82
C ILE A 114 10.87 -11.56 18.51
N ALA A 115 11.90 -12.39 18.31
CA ALA A 115 13.23 -11.92 17.96
C ALA A 115 13.22 -11.10 16.66
N PHE A 116 12.40 -11.50 15.68
CA PHE A 116 12.25 -10.80 14.41
C PHE A 116 11.57 -9.42 14.58
N LEU A 117 10.51 -9.34 15.39
CA LEU A 117 9.81 -8.08 15.66
C LEU A 117 10.58 -7.12 16.58
N SER A 118 11.26 -7.63 17.60
CA SER A 118 12.05 -6.81 18.52
C SER A 118 13.14 -6.03 17.79
N ARG A 119 13.84 -6.68 16.85
CA ARG A 119 14.83 -6.02 15.97
C ARG A 119 14.22 -4.90 15.14
N PHE A 120 12.94 -5.00 14.78
CA PHE A 120 12.23 -3.99 14.01
C PHE A 120 11.76 -2.83 14.88
N CYS A 121 11.22 -3.11 16.07
CA CYS A 121 10.75 -2.08 17.01
C CYS A 121 11.87 -1.17 17.54
N GLU A 122 13.12 -1.62 17.50
CA GLU A 122 14.31 -0.81 17.81
C GLU A 122 14.71 0.14 16.66
N SER A 123 14.11 -0.02 15.47
CA SER A 123 14.35 0.84 14.30
C SER A 123 13.34 1.99 14.22
N ILE A 124 13.77 3.13 13.67
CA ILE A 124 13.21 4.50 13.87
C ILE A 124 11.77 4.74 13.33
N CYS A 125 11.04 3.72 12.87
CA CYS A 125 9.67 3.90 12.39
C CYS A 125 8.83 2.63 12.61
N VAL A 126 8.24 2.50 13.81
CA VAL A 126 7.28 1.43 14.08
C VAL A 126 5.93 1.86 13.53
N ASP A 127 5.54 1.24 12.42
CA ASP A 127 4.16 1.25 11.90
C ASP A 127 3.23 0.62 12.95
N ASP A 128 2.07 1.23 13.14
CA ASP A 128 1.06 0.82 14.10
C ASP A 128 0.63 -0.63 13.89
N GLU A 129 0.61 -1.10 12.64
CA GLU A 129 0.23 -2.48 12.34
C GLU A 129 1.29 -3.49 12.84
N ALA A 130 2.57 -3.15 12.75
CA ALA A 130 3.65 -3.97 13.30
C ALA A 130 3.64 -3.97 14.83
N ALA A 131 3.39 -2.81 15.45
CA ALA A 131 3.19 -2.71 16.90
C ALA A 131 1.97 -3.52 17.37
N LEU A 132 0.87 -3.48 16.60
CA LEU A 132 -0.37 -4.20 16.90
C LEU A 132 -0.13 -5.71 16.85
N PHE A 133 0.57 -6.18 15.82
CA PHE A 133 0.93 -7.59 15.71
C PHE A 133 1.87 -8.01 16.84
N PHE A 134 2.88 -7.20 17.15
CA PHE A 134 3.81 -7.50 18.23
C PHE A 134 3.11 -7.59 19.58
N GLY A 135 2.19 -6.65 19.87
CA GLY A 135 1.38 -6.69 21.08
C GLY A 135 0.55 -7.97 21.17
N SER A 136 -0.06 -8.38 20.06
CA SER A 136 -0.87 -9.60 19.99
C SER A 136 -0.03 -10.86 20.22
N LEU A 137 1.18 -10.92 19.65
CA LEU A 137 2.12 -12.02 19.81
C LEU A 137 2.62 -12.15 21.26
N LEU A 138 2.94 -11.02 21.89
CA LEU A 138 3.32 -10.97 23.31
C LEU A 138 2.19 -11.51 24.19
N CYS A 139 0.95 -11.09 23.95
CA CYS A 139 -0.22 -11.63 24.65
C CYS A 139 -0.36 -13.15 24.43
N HIS A 140 -0.12 -13.66 23.22
CA HIS A 140 -0.18 -15.09 22.94
C HIS A 140 0.85 -15.89 23.75
N GLN A 141 2.07 -15.38 23.92
CA GLN A 141 3.07 -15.98 24.79
C GLN A 141 2.81 -15.79 26.30
N GLY A 142 1.69 -15.18 26.67
CA GLY A 142 1.36 -14.87 28.06
C GLY A 142 2.06 -13.63 28.62
N GLN A 143 2.75 -12.86 27.77
CA GLN A 143 3.38 -11.57 28.10
C GLN A 143 2.35 -10.42 28.00
N TYR A 144 1.24 -10.57 28.72
CA TYR A 144 0.06 -9.69 28.58
C TYR A 144 0.36 -8.21 28.87
N GLU A 145 1.17 -7.91 29.88
CA GLU A 145 1.52 -6.52 30.22
C GLU A 145 2.34 -5.85 29.11
N GLN A 146 3.30 -6.56 28.51
CA GLN A 146 4.09 -6.02 27.40
C GLN A 146 3.22 -5.87 26.13
N GLY A 147 2.32 -6.82 25.89
CA GLY A 147 1.38 -6.70 24.77
C GLY A 147 0.41 -5.54 24.94
N ARG A 148 -0.06 -5.31 26.16
CA ARG A 148 -0.87 -4.16 26.57
C ARG A 148 -0.15 -2.83 26.33
N GLU A 149 1.13 -2.73 26.71
CA GLU A 149 1.96 -1.54 26.44
C GLU A 149 2.03 -1.22 24.95
N LYS A 150 2.17 -2.24 24.09
CA LYS A 150 2.16 -2.03 22.63
C LYS A 150 0.84 -1.47 22.11
N PHE A 151 -0.29 -1.94 22.62
CA PHE A 151 -1.59 -1.37 22.24
C PHE A 151 -1.77 0.07 22.73
N LEU A 152 -1.27 0.39 23.92
CA LEU A 152 -1.28 1.76 24.44
C LEU A 152 -0.38 2.70 23.65
N GLU A 153 0.79 2.25 23.18
CA GLU A 153 1.68 3.02 22.31
C GLU A 153 0.98 3.45 21.01
N ILE A 154 0.20 2.54 20.42
CA ILE A 154 -0.60 2.82 19.23
C ILE A 154 -1.69 3.84 19.55
N LEU A 155 -2.49 3.60 20.60
CA LEU A 155 -3.59 4.49 20.98
C LEU A 155 -3.13 5.86 21.47
N ALA A 156 -1.90 5.99 21.96
CA ALA A 156 -1.32 7.28 22.31
C ALA A 156 -1.08 8.16 21.07
N LYS A 157 -0.79 7.53 19.92
CA LYS A 157 -0.62 8.21 18.63
C LYS A 157 -1.96 8.36 17.89
N HIS A 158 -2.76 7.30 17.90
CA HIS A 158 -4.01 7.15 17.16
C HIS A 158 -5.14 6.70 18.11
N PRO A 159 -5.73 7.63 18.90
CA PRO A 159 -6.69 7.30 19.95
C PRO A 159 -7.94 6.56 19.47
N SER A 160 -8.26 6.65 18.18
CA SER A 160 -9.41 5.98 17.58
C SER A 160 -9.07 4.67 16.87
N HIS A 161 -7.81 4.19 16.91
CA HIS A 161 -7.39 2.96 16.24
C HIS A 161 -8.22 1.75 16.75
N PRO A 162 -9.10 1.17 15.91
CA PRO A 162 -10.15 0.28 16.40
C PRO A 162 -9.59 -1.05 16.89
N GLU A 163 -8.64 -1.65 16.17
CA GLU A 163 -8.03 -2.92 16.55
C GLU A 163 -7.19 -2.80 17.83
N ALA A 164 -6.41 -1.72 17.99
CA ALA A 164 -5.64 -1.49 19.21
C ALA A 164 -6.56 -1.29 20.41
N ALA A 165 -7.67 -0.55 20.25
CA ALA A 165 -8.67 -0.34 21.31
C ALA A 165 -9.37 -1.64 21.71
N ILE A 166 -9.78 -2.46 20.73
CA ILE A 166 -10.38 -3.77 20.98
C ILE A 166 -9.39 -4.70 21.69
N ASN A 167 -8.16 -4.78 21.21
CA ASN A 167 -7.14 -5.65 21.78
C ASN A 167 -6.77 -5.22 23.20
N LEU A 168 -6.60 -3.91 23.45
CA LEU A 168 -6.37 -3.37 24.78
C LEU A 168 -7.50 -3.73 25.74
N ALA A 169 -8.76 -3.52 25.33
CA ALA A 169 -9.91 -3.84 26.17
C ALA A 169 -9.99 -5.34 26.52
N LEU A 170 -9.63 -6.22 25.58
CA LEU A 170 -9.60 -7.66 25.79
C LEU A 170 -8.47 -8.08 26.74
N VAL A 171 -7.29 -7.47 26.62
CA VAL A 171 -6.16 -7.71 27.54
C VAL A 171 -6.44 -7.16 28.93
N ASP A 172 -7.01 -5.97 29.05
CA ASP A 172 -7.42 -5.39 30.33
C ASP A 172 -8.45 -6.28 31.05
N ALA A 173 -9.43 -6.79 30.31
CA ALA A 173 -10.42 -7.73 30.85
C ALA A 173 -9.79 -9.06 31.30
N PHE A 174 -8.76 -9.54 30.59
CA PHE A 174 -7.99 -10.73 30.95
C PHE A 174 -7.21 -10.51 32.25
N LEU A 175 -6.43 -9.43 32.33
CA LEU A 175 -5.63 -9.06 33.50
C LEU A 175 -6.51 -8.86 34.73
N ALA A 176 -7.73 -8.33 34.55
CA ALA A 176 -8.67 -8.09 35.64
C ALA A 176 -9.38 -9.35 36.19
N SER A 177 -9.60 -10.40 35.40
CA SER A 177 -10.50 -11.51 35.82
C SER A 177 -9.99 -12.93 35.65
N ARG A 178 -8.91 -13.20 34.89
CA ARG A 178 -8.25 -14.50 34.62
C ARG A 178 -9.12 -15.74 34.28
N THR A 179 -10.46 -15.64 34.31
CA THR A 179 -11.42 -16.77 34.27
C THR A 179 -12.32 -16.76 33.02
N LYS A 180 -12.35 -15.65 32.25
CA LYS A 180 -13.07 -15.54 30.98
C LYS A 180 -12.16 -15.65 29.73
N ALA A 181 -10.98 -16.23 29.91
CA ALA A 181 -9.84 -16.15 28.98
C ALA A 181 -10.01 -16.88 27.63
N GLY A 182 -10.66 -18.04 27.58
CA GLY A 182 -10.74 -18.83 26.34
C GLY A 182 -11.53 -18.15 25.21
N LEU A 183 -12.64 -17.49 25.55
CA LEU A 183 -13.50 -16.80 24.58
C LEU A 183 -12.89 -15.50 24.05
N ALA A 184 -12.12 -14.77 24.87
CA ALA A 184 -11.43 -13.55 24.43
C ALA A 184 -10.25 -13.87 23.51
N ILE A 185 -9.52 -14.97 23.78
CA ILE A 185 -8.40 -15.44 22.96
C ILE A 185 -8.90 -15.96 21.61
N ASP A 186 -9.95 -16.79 21.58
CA ASP A 186 -10.57 -17.22 20.32
C ASP A 186 -11.10 -16.04 19.50
N TYR A 187 -11.62 -14.99 20.15
CA TYR A 187 -12.15 -13.79 19.47
C TYR A 187 -11.03 -12.86 18.95
N LEU A 188 -9.95 -12.67 19.71
CA LEU A 188 -8.71 -12.01 19.26
C LEU A 188 -8.09 -12.74 18.06
N GLN A 189 -8.07 -14.07 18.11
CA GLN A 189 -7.64 -14.91 17.00
C GLN A 189 -8.59 -14.79 15.80
N HIS A 190 -9.91 -14.77 16.00
CA HIS A 190 -10.88 -14.66 14.90
C HIS A 190 -10.91 -13.28 14.23
N LEU A 191 -10.67 -12.19 14.97
CA LEU A 191 -10.62 -10.84 14.40
C LEU A 191 -9.40 -10.63 13.50
N TYR A 192 -8.27 -11.26 13.82
CA TYR A 192 -7.01 -11.10 13.08
C TYR A 192 -6.74 -12.22 12.05
N TYR A 193 -7.15 -13.46 12.34
CA TYR A 193 -6.99 -14.61 11.44
C TYR A 193 -8.28 -15.01 10.69
N GLY A 194 -9.46 -14.57 11.16
CA GLY A 194 -10.77 -14.97 10.66
C GLY A 194 -11.47 -13.96 9.76
N LEU A 195 -10.85 -12.81 9.44
CA LEU A 195 -11.07 -12.22 8.14
C LEU A 195 -10.41 -13.16 7.13
N ARG A 196 -11.16 -14.18 6.70
CA ARG A 196 -11.20 -14.44 5.26
C ARG A 196 -11.27 -13.05 4.66
N LYS A 197 -10.24 -12.60 3.92
CA LYS A 197 -10.41 -11.47 3.02
C LYS A 197 -11.77 -11.74 2.39
N ALA A 198 -12.80 -10.96 2.73
CA ALA A 198 -14.14 -11.30 2.27
C ALA A 198 -13.99 -11.52 0.78
N ASP A 199 -14.44 -12.68 0.27
CA ASP A 199 -14.18 -13.05 -1.12
C ASP A 199 -14.49 -11.83 -1.97
N VAL A 200 -13.51 -11.36 -2.73
CA VAL A 200 -13.72 -10.18 -3.56
C VAL A 200 -14.85 -10.55 -4.51
N LYS A 201 -16.01 -9.95 -4.29
CA LYS A 201 -17.14 -10.09 -5.17
C LYS A 201 -16.93 -9.08 -6.27
N VAL A 202 -16.48 -9.56 -7.43
CA VAL A 202 -16.42 -8.74 -8.63
C VAL A 202 -17.83 -8.15 -8.86
N PRO A 203 -17.98 -6.83 -8.92
CA PRO A 203 -19.28 -6.21 -9.16
C PRO A 203 -19.87 -6.72 -10.49
N THR A 204 -21.16 -7.05 -10.49
CA THR A 204 -21.87 -7.58 -11.67
C THR A 204 -22.74 -6.50 -12.30
N GLY A 205 -22.89 -6.52 -13.63
CA GLY A 205 -23.69 -5.50 -14.32
C GLY A 205 -23.08 -4.11 -14.16
N ASP A 206 -23.86 -3.14 -13.68
CA ASP A 206 -23.41 -1.76 -13.44
C ASP A 206 -23.04 -1.47 -11.98
N SER A 207 -23.08 -2.44 -11.08
CA SER A 207 -22.88 -2.22 -9.64
C SER A 207 -21.47 -1.74 -9.26
N TRP A 208 -20.51 -1.80 -10.19
CA TRP A 208 -19.19 -1.19 -10.01
C TRP A 208 -19.28 0.34 -9.86
N ARG A 209 -20.35 0.97 -10.35
CA ARG A 209 -20.62 2.40 -10.20
C ARG A 209 -20.98 2.81 -8.75
N ASP A 210 -21.39 1.84 -7.93
CA ASP A 210 -21.77 2.05 -6.53
C ASP A 210 -20.65 1.76 -5.54
N VAL A 211 -19.50 1.28 -6.03
CA VAL A 211 -18.30 1.15 -5.21
C VAL A 211 -17.91 2.56 -4.72
N PRO A 212 -17.77 2.77 -3.40
CA PRO A 212 -17.38 4.06 -2.86
C PRO A 212 -16.06 4.54 -3.46
N ILE A 213 -16.02 5.79 -3.93
CA ILE A 213 -14.79 6.46 -4.34
C ILE A 213 -14.52 7.58 -3.36
N ILE A 214 -13.41 7.47 -2.64
CA ILE A 214 -13.03 8.41 -1.58
C ILE A 214 -11.83 9.21 -2.07
N ILE A 215 -12.02 10.52 -2.21
CA ILE A 215 -11.04 11.46 -2.76
C ILE A 215 -10.45 12.27 -1.61
N ASN A 216 -9.14 12.17 -1.38
CA ASN A 216 -8.43 13.05 -0.46
C ASN A 216 -8.10 14.37 -1.17
N SER A 217 -8.60 15.50 -0.67
CA SER A 217 -8.52 16.78 -1.35
C SER A 217 -8.08 17.90 -0.43
N ARG A 218 -7.09 18.69 -0.87
CA ARG A 218 -6.61 19.88 -0.17
C ARG A 218 -6.24 20.97 -1.18
N ASP A 219 -6.93 22.10 -1.13
CA ASP A 219 -6.68 23.37 -1.87
C ASP A 219 -6.57 23.33 -3.41
N ARG A 220 -6.48 22.16 -4.05
CA ARG A 220 -6.29 21.98 -5.51
C ARG A 220 -7.61 21.88 -6.29
N LEU A 221 -8.26 23.01 -6.56
CA LEU A 221 -9.57 23.08 -7.22
C LEU A 221 -9.56 22.53 -8.66
N GLY A 222 -8.63 22.97 -9.50
CA GLY A 222 -8.57 22.62 -10.92
C GLY A 222 -8.33 21.12 -11.12
N CYS A 223 -7.51 20.52 -10.27
CA CYS A 223 -7.28 19.08 -10.21
C CYS A 223 -8.56 18.32 -9.84
N LEU A 224 -9.18 18.68 -8.71
CA LEU A 224 -10.41 18.03 -8.23
C LEU A 224 -11.53 18.09 -9.27
N LYS A 225 -11.71 19.23 -9.94
CA LYS A 225 -12.74 19.40 -10.99
C LYS A 225 -12.55 18.42 -12.15
N GLN A 226 -11.31 18.18 -12.56
CA GLN A 226 -11.01 17.25 -13.66
C GLN A 226 -11.28 15.79 -13.25
N LEU A 227 -10.80 15.37 -12.07
CA LEU A 227 -11.09 14.02 -11.56
C LEU A 227 -12.60 13.82 -11.41
N LEU A 228 -13.29 14.78 -10.80
CA LEU A 228 -14.72 14.64 -10.56
C LEU A 228 -15.52 14.63 -11.86
N ALA A 229 -15.19 15.47 -12.83
CA ALA A 229 -15.83 15.45 -14.14
C ALA A 229 -15.71 14.06 -14.80
N TRP A 230 -14.51 13.46 -14.77
CA TRP A 230 -14.30 12.11 -15.29
C TRP A 230 -15.14 11.06 -14.55
N LEU A 231 -15.18 11.12 -13.21
CA LEU A 231 -15.96 10.18 -12.40
C LEU A 231 -17.46 10.27 -12.66
N LEU A 232 -17.99 11.48 -12.75
CA LEU A 232 -19.41 11.72 -12.99
C LEU A 232 -19.82 11.34 -14.42
N ASP A 233 -18.94 11.54 -15.41
CA ASP A 233 -19.13 11.11 -16.80
C ASP A 233 -19.08 9.58 -16.94
N ALA A 234 -18.16 8.92 -16.23
CA ALA A 234 -18.09 7.47 -16.12
C ALA A 234 -19.32 6.85 -15.42
N GLY A 235 -20.11 7.68 -14.74
CA GLY A 235 -21.38 7.32 -14.10
C GLY A 235 -21.22 6.77 -12.69
N TYR A 236 -20.11 7.02 -12.01
CA TYR A 236 -19.96 6.68 -10.59
C TYR A 236 -20.97 7.46 -9.75
N ARG A 237 -21.54 6.79 -8.74
CA ARG A 237 -22.72 7.27 -8.00
C ARG A 237 -22.46 7.53 -6.51
N ARG A 238 -21.32 7.09 -5.99
CA ARG A 238 -21.00 7.14 -4.56
C ARG A 238 -19.61 7.72 -4.33
N ILE A 239 -19.51 9.04 -4.36
CA ILE A 239 -18.26 9.78 -4.31
C ILE A 239 -18.19 10.57 -2.99
N TYR A 240 -17.13 10.35 -2.22
CA TYR A 240 -16.85 11.05 -0.98
C TYR A 240 -15.61 11.91 -1.16
N ILE A 241 -15.72 13.22 -0.99
CA ILE A 241 -14.55 14.11 -0.99
C ILE A 241 -14.18 14.41 0.45
N LEU A 242 -13.01 13.95 0.87
CA LEU A 242 -12.42 14.29 2.16
C LEU A 242 -11.68 15.61 2.00
N ASP A 243 -12.30 16.70 2.45
CA ASP A 243 -11.67 18.00 2.52
C ASP A 243 -10.69 18.03 3.69
N ASN A 244 -9.41 17.88 3.37
CA ASN A 244 -8.31 17.68 4.28
C ASN A 244 -7.77 19.02 4.81
N GLY A 245 -8.67 19.80 5.39
CA GLY A 245 -8.42 21.12 5.95
C GLY A 245 -8.02 22.16 4.90
N SER A 246 -8.75 22.24 3.77
CA SER A 246 -8.55 23.30 2.78
C SER A 246 -8.90 24.68 3.34
N SER A 247 -8.17 25.69 2.90
CA SER A 247 -8.45 27.11 3.17
C SER A 247 -8.56 27.95 1.90
N TYR A 248 -8.35 27.36 0.72
CA TYR A 248 -8.54 28.03 -0.56
C TYR A 248 -10.03 28.32 -0.83
N LYS A 249 -10.41 29.60 -0.74
CA LYS A 249 -11.82 30.03 -0.79
C LYS A 249 -12.59 29.54 -2.02
N PRO A 250 -12.07 29.61 -3.27
CA PRO A 250 -12.78 29.10 -4.44
C PRO A 250 -13.07 27.59 -4.37
N LEU A 251 -12.21 26.80 -3.72
CA LEU A 251 -12.48 25.37 -3.49
C LEU A 251 -13.62 25.17 -2.49
N LEU A 252 -13.67 25.97 -1.42
CA LEU A 252 -14.75 25.91 -0.43
C LEU A 252 -16.11 26.27 -1.05
N GLU A 253 -16.13 27.28 -1.92
CA GLU A 253 -17.33 27.66 -2.70
C GLU A 253 -17.73 26.54 -3.67
N TYR A 254 -16.76 25.92 -4.34
CA TYR A 254 -16.99 24.79 -5.22
C TYR A 254 -17.61 23.60 -4.48
N TYR A 255 -17.13 23.30 -3.27
CA TYR A 255 -17.71 22.22 -2.49
C TYR A 255 -19.19 22.45 -2.16
N ALA A 256 -19.55 23.66 -1.72
CA ALA A 256 -20.94 24.00 -1.41
C ALA A 256 -21.86 23.90 -2.65
N TRP A 257 -21.31 24.12 -3.85
CA TRP A 257 -22.03 23.93 -5.10
C TRP A 257 -22.18 22.45 -5.47
N ILE A 258 -21.11 21.67 -5.40
CA ILE A 258 -21.11 20.27 -5.88
C ILE A 258 -21.87 19.31 -4.95
N GLU A 259 -22.01 19.64 -3.66
CA GLU A 259 -22.84 18.89 -2.70
C GLU A 259 -24.34 18.86 -3.10
N GLN A 260 -24.75 19.66 -4.09
CA GLN A 260 -26.10 19.58 -4.67
C GLN A 260 -26.27 18.38 -5.60
N ASP A 261 -25.18 17.79 -6.11
CA ASP A 261 -25.23 16.52 -6.84
C ASP A 261 -25.37 15.38 -5.83
N ALA A 262 -26.47 14.63 -5.92
CA ALA A 262 -26.79 13.54 -4.99
C ALA A 262 -25.77 12.39 -4.98
N ARG A 263 -24.79 12.39 -5.90
CA ARG A 263 -23.71 11.40 -5.97
C ARG A 263 -22.47 11.79 -5.18
N VAL A 264 -22.38 13.03 -4.69
CA VAL A 264 -21.17 13.60 -4.09
C VAL A 264 -21.44 14.08 -2.67
N ASP A 265 -20.72 13.50 -1.70
CA ASP A 265 -20.70 13.93 -0.31
C ASP A 265 -19.36 14.58 0.02
N VAL A 266 -19.34 15.76 0.64
CA VAL A 266 -18.10 16.41 1.09
C VAL A 266 -17.96 16.35 2.60
N VAL A 267 -16.81 15.87 3.06
CA VAL A 267 -16.51 15.62 4.48
C VAL A 267 -15.40 16.55 4.92
N ARG A 268 -15.73 17.51 5.80
CA ARG A 268 -14.76 18.45 6.35
C ARG A 268 -13.91 17.78 7.43
N LEU A 269 -12.60 17.80 7.25
CA LEU A 269 -11.61 17.28 8.19
C LEU A 269 -10.58 18.35 8.55
N ALA A 270 -9.85 18.13 9.64
CA ALA A 270 -8.58 18.83 9.87
C ALA A 270 -7.52 18.30 8.88
N ASN A 271 -6.39 19.01 8.75
CA ASN A 271 -5.29 18.53 7.92
C ASN A 271 -4.61 17.30 8.55
N MET A 272 -4.97 16.12 8.05
CA MET A 272 -4.46 14.80 8.45
C MET A 272 -3.52 14.20 7.39
N GLY A 273 -3.21 14.93 6.31
CA GLY A 273 -2.31 14.47 5.25
C GLY A 273 -2.85 13.28 4.45
N HIS A 274 -1.96 12.49 3.85
CA HIS A 274 -2.33 11.39 2.96
C HIS A 274 -3.09 10.25 3.66
N ILE A 275 -3.00 10.16 5.00
CA ILE A 275 -3.67 9.14 5.82
C ILE A 275 -5.06 9.55 6.35
N ALA A 276 -5.63 10.67 5.89
CA ALA A 276 -6.89 11.23 6.37
C ALA A 276 -8.07 10.23 6.39
N LEU A 277 -8.13 9.29 5.44
CA LEU A 277 -9.14 8.24 5.42
C LEU A 277 -9.19 7.42 6.71
N TRP A 278 -8.01 7.03 7.21
CA TRP A 278 -7.85 6.17 8.38
C TRP A 278 -7.93 6.99 9.67
N GLU A 279 -7.23 8.13 9.75
CA GLU A 279 -7.25 8.99 10.95
C GLU A 279 -8.65 9.51 11.31
N ALA A 280 -9.51 9.70 10.31
CA ALA A 280 -10.87 10.19 10.53
C ALA A 280 -11.93 9.07 10.60
N ASP A 281 -11.52 7.80 10.64
CA ASP A 281 -12.38 6.61 10.71
C ASP A 281 -13.51 6.59 9.66
N ILE A 282 -13.21 7.09 8.46
CA ILE A 282 -14.21 7.33 7.40
C ILE A 282 -14.93 6.05 7.01
N LEU A 283 -14.19 4.95 6.87
CA LEU A 283 -14.76 3.66 6.48
C LEU A 283 -15.81 3.18 7.50
N TYR A 284 -15.52 3.33 8.80
CA TYR A 284 -16.46 2.98 9.85
C TYR A 284 -17.66 3.94 9.90
N ARG A 285 -17.41 5.26 9.86
CA ARG A 285 -18.45 6.30 9.93
C ARG A 285 -19.48 6.18 8.80
N PHE A 286 -19.06 5.72 7.63
CA PHE A 286 -19.94 5.55 6.47
C PHE A 286 -20.38 4.10 6.22
N GLY A 287 -20.07 3.19 7.15
CA GLY A 287 -20.43 1.77 7.01
C GLY A 287 -19.86 1.14 5.74
N ILE A 288 -18.68 1.57 5.32
CA ILE A 288 -17.96 1.01 4.16
C ILE A 288 -17.23 -0.24 4.63
N ASP A 289 -17.90 -1.38 4.49
CA ASP A 289 -17.42 -2.70 4.89
C ASP A 289 -17.12 -3.62 3.68
N ASN A 290 -17.10 -3.03 2.48
CA ASN A 290 -16.82 -3.67 1.20
C ASN A 290 -15.65 -2.97 0.49
N MET A 291 -15.34 -3.35 -0.75
CA MET A 291 -14.29 -2.69 -1.54
C MET A 291 -14.59 -1.20 -1.71
N PHE A 292 -13.54 -0.39 -1.77
CA PHE A 292 -13.63 1.05 -1.98
C PHE A 292 -12.41 1.54 -2.76
N VAL A 293 -12.56 2.64 -3.50
CA VAL A 293 -11.44 3.35 -4.10
C VAL A 293 -10.97 4.43 -3.14
N TYR A 294 -9.66 4.55 -2.99
CA TYR A 294 -9.03 5.73 -2.38
C TYR A 294 -8.08 6.36 -3.38
N THR A 295 -8.09 7.69 -3.44
CA THR A 295 -7.33 8.45 -4.44
C THR A 295 -7.09 9.89 -3.97
N ASP A 296 -5.97 10.48 -4.37
CA ASP A 296 -5.79 11.93 -4.27
C ASP A 296 -6.61 12.68 -5.33
N SER A 297 -6.86 13.98 -5.09
CA SER A 297 -7.65 14.82 -5.99
C SER A 297 -6.93 15.24 -7.28
N ASP A 298 -5.63 14.93 -7.40
CA ASP A 298 -4.75 15.37 -8.47
C ASP A 298 -4.26 14.24 -9.40
N VAL A 299 -4.88 13.07 -9.29
CA VAL A 299 -4.68 11.93 -10.19
C VAL A 299 -5.95 11.70 -11.02
N VAL A 300 -5.85 11.78 -12.35
CA VAL A 300 -7.00 11.66 -13.26
C VAL A 300 -6.78 10.51 -14.25
N PRO A 301 -7.72 9.57 -14.40
CA PRO A 301 -7.63 8.54 -15.43
C PRO A 301 -7.43 9.12 -16.83
N VAL A 302 -6.57 8.49 -17.62
CA VAL A 302 -6.33 8.92 -19.02
C VAL A 302 -7.59 8.75 -19.85
N GLU A 303 -7.67 9.44 -20.98
CA GLU A 303 -8.83 9.41 -21.87
C GLU A 303 -9.13 8.00 -22.41
N ALA A 304 -8.09 7.17 -22.56
CA ALA A 304 -8.23 5.77 -22.97
C ALA A 304 -8.69 4.84 -21.82
N CYS A 305 -8.74 5.33 -20.58
CA CYS A 305 -9.11 4.53 -19.42
C CYS A 305 -10.60 4.20 -19.48
N PRO A 306 -10.97 2.91 -19.46
CA PRO A 306 -12.35 2.48 -19.55
C PRO A 306 -13.13 2.92 -18.31
N HIS A 307 -14.37 3.36 -18.51
CA HIS A 307 -15.21 3.87 -17.42
C HIS A 307 -15.48 2.81 -16.35
N ASP A 308 -15.49 1.52 -16.70
CA ASP A 308 -15.65 0.39 -15.78
C ASP A 308 -14.36 -0.02 -15.06
N VAL A 309 -13.36 0.86 -14.99
CA VAL A 309 -12.05 0.60 -14.37
C VAL A 309 -12.13 -0.05 -12.99
N VAL A 310 -13.09 0.34 -12.14
CA VAL A 310 -13.29 -0.28 -10.82
C VAL A 310 -13.65 -1.77 -10.93
N ARG A 311 -14.43 -2.17 -11.93
CA ARG A 311 -14.71 -3.59 -12.21
C ARG A 311 -13.43 -4.33 -12.59
N GLN A 312 -12.61 -3.74 -13.46
CA GLN A 312 -11.35 -4.36 -13.93
C GLN A 312 -10.33 -4.49 -12.79
N LEU A 313 -10.22 -3.49 -11.92
CA LEU A 313 -9.42 -3.57 -10.69
C LEU A 313 -9.96 -4.65 -9.73
N ALA A 314 -11.28 -4.81 -9.63
CA ALA A 314 -11.88 -5.88 -8.84
C ALA A 314 -11.59 -7.27 -9.41
N GLU A 315 -11.59 -7.42 -10.74
CA GLU A 315 -11.21 -8.67 -11.42
C GLU A 315 -9.72 -9.02 -11.20
N LEU A 316 -8.84 -8.02 -11.09
CA LEU A 316 -7.45 -8.22 -10.68
C LEU A 316 -7.37 -8.72 -9.24
N LEU A 317 -8.04 -8.06 -8.29
CA LEU A 317 -8.05 -8.53 -6.90
C LEU A 317 -8.70 -9.91 -6.76
N PHE A 318 -9.67 -10.27 -7.58
CA PHE A 318 -10.24 -11.61 -7.60
C PHE A 318 -9.21 -12.66 -8.03
N ARG A 319 -8.46 -12.39 -9.12
CA ARG A 319 -7.42 -13.29 -9.64
C ARG A 319 -6.20 -13.40 -8.74
N TYR A 320 -5.85 -12.31 -8.03
CA TYR A 320 -4.71 -12.23 -7.12
C TYR A 320 -5.19 -12.10 -5.67
N PRO A 321 -5.63 -13.20 -5.03
CA PRO A 321 -6.20 -13.19 -3.66
C PRO A 321 -5.21 -12.67 -2.60
N ASP A 322 -3.91 -12.80 -2.88
CA ASP A 322 -2.80 -12.44 -1.99
C ASP A 322 -2.54 -10.92 -1.95
N ILE A 323 -3.06 -10.17 -2.93
CA ILE A 323 -2.89 -8.72 -3.07
C ILE A 323 -3.96 -7.97 -2.27
N ASP A 324 -3.63 -6.84 -1.67
CA ASP A 324 -4.51 -6.04 -0.81
C ASP A 324 -5.23 -4.91 -1.58
N LYS A 325 -4.56 -4.32 -2.58
CA LYS A 325 -5.14 -3.30 -3.45
C LYS A 325 -4.62 -3.36 -4.88
N ALA A 326 -5.42 -2.88 -5.84
CA ALA A 326 -5.03 -2.77 -7.24
C ALA A 326 -5.27 -1.33 -7.70
N GLY A 327 -4.24 -0.70 -8.27
CA GLY A 327 -4.29 0.69 -8.70
C GLY A 327 -3.81 0.92 -10.12
N LEU A 328 -4.09 2.12 -10.59
CA LEU A 328 -3.72 2.57 -11.92
C LEU A 328 -2.24 2.96 -11.96
N GLY A 329 -1.58 2.61 -13.06
CA GLY A 329 -0.23 3.11 -13.35
C GLY A 329 -0.25 4.59 -13.67
N ILE A 330 0.92 5.22 -13.65
CA ILE A 330 1.04 6.66 -13.92
C ILE A 330 1.73 6.88 -15.26
N VAL A 331 1.15 7.70 -16.11
CA VAL A 331 1.78 8.12 -17.36
C VAL A 331 2.96 9.04 -17.04
N THR A 332 4.15 8.65 -17.50
CA THR A 332 5.40 9.38 -17.28
C THR A 332 6.06 9.83 -18.58
N ASP A 333 5.52 9.46 -19.74
CA ASP A 333 6.22 9.67 -21.01
C ASP A 333 6.25 11.12 -21.47
N ASP A 334 5.22 11.88 -21.17
CA ASP A 334 4.98 13.25 -21.62
C ASP A 334 4.92 14.27 -20.47
N ILE A 335 5.39 13.89 -19.28
CA ILE A 335 5.52 14.82 -18.14
C ILE A 335 6.47 15.97 -18.47
N THR A 336 6.17 17.15 -17.92
CA THR A 336 6.90 18.40 -18.20
C THR A 336 7.70 18.90 -17.00
N LEU A 337 7.25 18.61 -15.78
CA LEU A 337 7.88 19.04 -14.53
C LEU A 337 8.73 17.92 -13.93
N ASP A 338 9.94 18.25 -13.48
CA ASP A 338 10.88 17.34 -12.81
C ASP A 338 11.08 15.99 -13.53
N ARG A 339 11.08 16.03 -14.87
CA ARG A 339 10.88 14.87 -15.74
C ARG A 339 11.82 13.71 -15.49
N GLU A 340 13.12 13.98 -15.37
CA GLU A 340 14.13 12.93 -15.21
C GLU A 340 13.98 12.23 -13.85
N ASN A 341 13.87 13.00 -12.77
CA ASN A 341 13.71 12.45 -11.42
C ASN A 341 12.41 11.66 -11.26
N VAL A 342 11.30 12.16 -11.82
CA VAL A 342 10.01 11.46 -11.78
C VAL A 342 10.08 10.15 -12.56
N ARG A 343 10.65 10.16 -13.77
CA ARG A 343 10.81 8.93 -14.57
C ARG A 343 11.71 7.91 -13.88
N ASP A 344 12.82 8.34 -13.33
CA ASP A 344 13.75 7.46 -12.61
C ASP A 344 13.12 6.87 -11.34
N SER A 345 12.28 7.65 -10.65
CA SER A 345 11.51 7.18 -9.50
C SER A 345 10.47 6.13 -9.91
N GLU A 346 9.68 6.43 -10.94
CA GLU A 346 8.57 5.58 -11.38
C GLU A 346 9.03 4.28 -12.07
N ALA A 347 10.15 4.29 -12.79
CA ALA A 347 10.69 3.11 -13.47
C ALA A 347 10.98 1.94 -12.52
N LYS A 348 11.24 2.22 -11.24
CA LYS A 348 11.52 1.21 -10.20
C LYS A 348 10.31 0.33 -9.88
N PHE A 349 9.09 0.77 -10.18
CA PHE A 349 7.87 0.01 -9.90
C PHE A 349 7.58 -1.08 -10.93
N TYR A 350 8.16 -1.02 -12.13
CA TYR A 350 7.85 -1.94 -13.22
C TYR A 350 8.92 -3.03 -13.38
N GLN A 351 9.22 -3.72 -12.29
CA GLN A 351 10.24 -4.79 -12.25
C GLN A 351 9.65 -6.20 -12.19
N ILE A 352 8.43 -6.35 -11.66
CA ILE A 352 7.84 -7.67 -11.37
C ILE A 352 6.50 -7.78 -12.11
N PRO A 353 6.51 -8.26 -13.37
CA PRO A 353 5.28 -8.48 -14.12
C PRO A 353 4.56 -9.73 -13.58
N LEU A 354 3.25 -9.62 -13.41
CA LEU A 354 2.37 -10.74 -13.03
C LEU A 354 1.60 -11.28 -14.23
N GLU A 355 1.23 -10.40 -15.14
CA GLU A 355 0.65 -10.70 -16.45
C GLU A 355 0.84 -9.48 -17.36
N LYS A 356 0.39 -9.57 -18.61
CA LYS A 356 0.43 -8.43 -19.53
C LYS A 356 -0.24 -7.21 -18.88
N ASP A 357 0.49 -6.10 -18.89
CA ASP A 357 0.09 -4.80 -18.37
C ASP A 357 -0.17 -4.73 -16.84
N VAL A 358 0.24 -5.74 -16.06
CA VAL A 358 -0.02 -5.86 -14.63
C VAL A 358 1.26 -6.18 -13.87
N TRP A 359 1.57 -5.37 -12.87
CA TRP A 359 2.84 -5.43 -12.15
C TRP A 359 2.61 -5.52 -10.63
N PHE A 360 3.38 -6.37 -9.96
CA PHE A 360 3.47 -6.35 -8.50
C PHE A 360 4.36 -5.18 -8.10
N ALA A 361 3.75 -4.13 -7.60
CA ALA A 361 4.41 -2.85 -7.38
C ALA A 361 3.65 -1.99 -6.40
N HIS A 362 4.36 -1.09 -5.73
CA HIS A 362 3.71 -0.22 -4.75
C HIS A 362 2.71 0.71 -5.44
N VAL A 363 1.63 0.93 -4.72
CA VAL A 363 0.65 1.96 -5.05
C VAL A 363 0.48 2.77 -3.78
N ASP A 364 0.61 4.09 -3.88
CA ASP A 364 0.42 5.01 -2.75
C ASP A 364 -1.07 5.40 -2.69
N THR A 365 -1.37 6.70 -2.73
CA THR A 365 -2.69 7.34 -2.93
C THR A 365 -3.04 7.55 -4.41
N THR A 366 -2.37 6.81 -5.31
CA THR A 366 -2.79 6.69 -6.71
C THR A 366 -4.16 6.02 -6.77
N PHE A 367 -5.02 6.36 -7.74
CA PHE A 367 -6.36 5.78 -7.88
C PHE A 367 -6.33 4.24 -7.75
N ALA A 368 -6.78 3.74 -6.59
CA ALA A 368 -6.62 2.35 -6.22
C ALA A 368 -7.88 1.78 -5.58
N LEU A 369 -8.26 0.59 -6.01
CA LEU A 369 -9.30 -0.21 -5.38
C LEU A 369 -8.69 -1.02 -4.23
N HIS A 370 -9.22 -0.83 -3.03
CA HIS A 370 -8.85 -1.50 -1.82
C HIS A 370 -9.82 -2.63 -1.48
N ARG A 371 -9.29 -3.69 -0.88
CA ARG A 371 -10.12 -4.70 -0.20
C ARG A 371 -10.84 -4.11 1.02
N PRO A 372 -11.94 -4.75 1.46
CA PRO A 372 -12.65 -4.32 2.66
C PRO A 372 -11.75 -4.31 3.90
N ARG A 373 -11.97 -3.33 4.79
CA ARG A 373 -11.33 -3.23 6.12
C ARG A 373 -9.81 -3.39 6.07
N CYS A 374 -9.14 -2.62 5.20
CA CYS A 374 -7.69 -2.57 5.16
C CYS A 374 -7.16 -1.29 5.84
N SER A 375 -6.11 -1.43 6.64
CA SER A 375 -5.21 -0.34 7.02
C SER A 375 -4.54 0.28 5.79
N TYR A 376 -3.89 1.43 5.97
CA TYR A 376 -3.02 1.98 4.93
C TYR A 376 -1.89 1.00 4.63
N ARG A 377 -1.78 0.55 3.37
CA ARG A 377 -0.73 -0.37 2.91
C ARG A 377 -0.27 0.05 1.54
N MET A 378 1.04 0.00 1.29
CA MET A 378 1.63 0.40 0.01
C MET A 378 2.06 -0.80 -0.83
N MET A 379 2.58 -1.89 -0.25
CA MET A 379 3.42 -2.83 -1.02
C MET A 379 2.71 -4.08 -1.52
N LYS A 380 1.66 -4.56 -0.84
CA LYS A 380 0.81 -5.65 -1.34
C LYS A 380 -0.17 -5.13 -2.39
N SER A 381 0.39 -4.61 -3.47
CA SER A 381 -0.33 -3.83 -4.46
C SER A 381 -0.05 -4.31 -5.87
N ILE A 382 -1.06 -4.17 -6.73
CA ILE A 382 -0.92 -4.27 -8.17
C ILE A 382 -0.92 -2.86 -8.74
N ARG A 383 0.00 -2.59 -9.66
CA ARG A 383 -0.02 -1.41 -10.53
C ARG A 383 -0.23 -1.84 -11.97
N THR A 384 -1.18 -1.20 -12.65
CA THR A 384 -1.53 -1.49 -14.05
C THR A 384 -0.77 -0.59 -15.03
N THR A 385 -0.80 -0.93 -16.32
CA THR A 385 -0.26 -0.14 -17.44
C THR A 385 -1.20 -0.23 -18.64
N GLY A 386 -0.78 0.21 -19.82
CA GLY A 386 -1.62 0.19 -21.02
C GLY A 386 -2.75 1.23 -20.91
N ASN A 387 -4.00 0.80 -21.07
CA ASN A 387 -5.15 1.71 -20.99
C ASN A 387 -5.56 2.03 -19.55
N LEU A 388 -5.13 1.23 -18.56
CA LEU A 388 -5.46 1.43 -17.14
C LEU A 388 -4.41 2.32 -16.48
N MET A 389 -4.39 3.59 -16.85
CA MET A 389 -3.42 4.56 -16.33
C MET A 389 -4.07 5.89 -15.94
N ILE A 390 -3.37 6.65 -15.12
CA ILE A 390 -3.72 8.01 -14.71
C ILE A 390 -2.62 9.00 -15.11
N ARG A 391 -2.98 10.28 -15.13
CA ARG A 391 -2.05 11.40 -15.08
C ARG A 391 -2.05 11.99 -13.68
N HIS A 392 -0.88 12.12 -13.09
CA HIS A 392 -0.68 12.94 -11.90
C HIS A 392 -0.50 14.40 -12.36
N LEU A 393 -1.58 15.18 -12.32
CA LEU A 393 -1.69 16.49 -12.95
C LEU A 393 -0.57 17.48 -12.56
N PRO A 394 -0.07 17.50 -11.31
CA PRO A 394 1.01 18.41 -10.92
C PRO A 394 2.30 18.23 -11.71
N TRP A 395 2.53 17.06 -12.32
CA TRP A 395 3.72 16.79 -13.15
C TRP A 395 3.66 17.42 -14.55
N TYR A 396 2.54 18.05 -14.90
CA TYR A 396 2.30 18.71 -16.17
C TYR A 396 2.25 20.25 -16.04
N LEU A 397 2.44 20.78 -14.83
CA LEU A 397 2.38 22.21 -14.56
C LEU A 397 3.55 22.97 -15.19
N ASP A 398 3.27 24.18 -15.68
CA ASP A 398 4.31 25.15 -16.00
C ASP A 398 4.75 25.88 -14.73
N LYS A 399 5.96 25.60 -14.27
CA LYS A 399 6.53 26.22 -13.06
C LYS A 399 6.58 27.75 -13.12
N ASN A 400 6.64 28.34 -14.31
CA ASN A 400 6.69 29.80 -14.48
C ASN A 400 5.30 30.44 -14.55
N ASN A 401 4.24 29.62 -14.67
CA ASN A 401 2.87 30.07 -14.85
C ASN A 401 1.90 29.08 -14.20
N LEU A 402 2.00 28.94 -12.88
CA LEU A 402 1.14 28.07 -12.11
C LEU A 402 -0.29 28.63 -12.05
N PRO A 403 -1.34 27.79 -12.15
CA PRO A 403 -2.72 28.16 -11.81
C PRO A 403 -2.83 28.71 -10.38
N GLU A 404 -3.82 29.56 -10.10
CA GLU A 404 -3.97 30.24 -8.80
C GLU A 404 -4.12 29.28 -7.61
N ASP A 405 -4.87 28.19 -7.79
CA ASP A 405 -5.07 27.16 -6.77
C ASP A 405 -3.79 26.37 -6.50
N GLU A 406 -3.01 26.08 -7.54
CA GLU A 406 -1.70 25.43 -7.43
C GLU A 406 -0.66 26.34 -6.77
N GLN A 407 -0.65 27.65 -7.08
CA GLN A 407 0.16 28.62 -6.36
C GLN A 407 -0.17 28.62 -4.87
N TYR A 408 -1.47 28.69 -4.56
CA TYR A 408 -1.96 28.66 -3.18
C TYR A 408 -1.59 27.36 -2.46
N TYR A 409 -1.81 26.20 -3.09
CA TYR A 409 -1.44 24.91 -2.52
C TYR A 409 0.07 24.84 -2.25
N VAL A 410 0.90 25.24 -3.21
CA VAL A 410 2.36 25.26 -3.04
C VAL A 410 2.80 26.18 -1.91
N GLU A 411 2.04 27.20 -1.52
CA GLU A 411 2.38 28.03 -0.36
C GLU A 411 1.96 27.41 0.98
N HIS A 412 0.90 26.59 1.00
CA HIS A 412 0.27 26.08 2.23
C HIS A 412 0.48 24.57 2.48
N ALA A 413 1.03 23.84 1.52
CA ALA A 413 1.33 22.43 1.65
C ALA A 413 2.43 22.16 2.69
N ASN A 414 2.33 21.05 3.41
CA ASN A 414 3.40 20.60 4.30
C ASN A 414 4.55 19.96 3.48
N TYR A 415 5.60 19.52 4.17
CA TYR A 415 6.80 18.94 3.55
C TYR A 415 6.59 17.56 2.93
N SER A 416 5.45 16.89 3.17
CA SER A 416 5.19 15.59 2.55
C SER A 416 4.83 15.69 1.06
N SER A 417 4.49 16.88 0.55
CA SER A 417 4.26 17.07 -0.89
C SER A 417 5.59 17.23 -1.65
N THR A 418 5.95 16.20 -2.40
CA THR A 418 7.18 16.19 -3.23
C THR A 418 7.15 17.26 -4.31
N THR A 419 6.02 17.42 -5.01
CA THR A 419 5.88 18.42 -6.09
C THR A 419 5.89 19.85 -5.54
N ALA A 420 5.23 20.12 -4.41
CA ALA A 420 5.31 21.44 -3.78
C ALA A 420 6.73 21.75 -3.29
N GLY A 421 7.43 20.75 -2.73
CA GLY A 421 8.85 20.87 -2.37
C GLY A 421 9.73 21.23 -3.57
N TYR A 422 9.56 20.53 -4.69
CA TYR A 422 10.28 20.83 -5.94
C TYR A 422 10.02 22.24 -6.44
N LEU A 423 8.74 22.65 -6.53
CA LEU A 423 8.36 23.98 -7.02
C LEU A 423 8.91 25.10 -6.12
N ARG A 424 8.87 24.95 -4.80
CA ARG A 424 9.47 25.92 -3.86
C ARG A 424 10.98 26.06 -4.04
N ALA A 425 11.68 24.96 -4.30
CA ALA A 425 13.13 24.95 -4.46
C ALA A 425 13.61 25.55 -5.81
N HIS A 426 12.72 25.67 -6.80
CA HIS A 426 13.04 26.09 -8.16
C HIS A 426 12.19 27.28 -8.64
N LYS A 427 11.64 28.06 -7.69
CA LYS A 427 10.94 29.34 -7.93
C LYS A 427 11.91 30.45 -8.31
#